data_AF-A0A5C7M3S3-F1
#
_entry.id   AF-A0A5C7M3S3-F1
#
_cell.length_a   1.000
_cell.length_b   1.000
_cell.length_c   1.000
_cell.angle_alpha   90.00
_cell.angle_beta   90.00
_cell.angle_gamma   90.00
#
_symmetry.space_group_name_H-M   'P 1'
#
loop_
_entity.id
_entity.type
_entity.pdbx_description
1 polymer ?
#
loop_
_entity_poly.entity_id
_entity_poly.type
_entity_poly.pdbx_seq_one_letter_code
_entity_poly.pdbx_strand_id
1 'polypeptide(L)' 'SRADAAALDGLKNDVVAAISRAHGLQVADVVLVEAGSIPTTTSGKMRRSACAEQYRQGQFTRLDA' A
#
# COMPACT_ATOMS: atom_id res chain seq x y z
N SER A 1 -0.90 -16.48 8.01
CA SER A 1 -1.87 -17.59 8.08
C SER A 1 -2.94 -17.38 7.02
N ARG A 2 -3.79 -18.37 6.70
CA ARG A 2 -4.92 -18.16 5.76
C ARG A 2 -5.90 -17.08 6.24
N ALA A 3 -6.05 -16.93 7.56
CA ALA A 3 -6.87 -15.88 8.16
C ALA A 3 -6.26 -14.48 7.92
N ASP A 4 -4.94 -14.35 7.99
CA ASP A 4 -4.26 -13.07 7.76
C ASP A 4 -4.39 -12.62 6.29
N ALA A 5 -4.26 -13.54 5.33
CA ALA A 5 -4.43 -13.22 3.91
C ALA A 5 -5.85 -12.70 3.61
N ALA A 6 -6.89 -13.38 4.13
CA ALA A 6 -8.27 -12.93 3.96
C ALA A 6 -8.54 -11.57 4.62
N ALA A 7 -7.90 -11.29 5.76
CA ALA A 7 -8.01 -9.99 6.42
C ALA A 7 -7.35 -8.87 5.60
N LEU A 8 -6.19 -9.13 4.99
CA LEU A 8 -5.50 -8.18 4.12
C LEU A 8 -6.31 -7.87 2.84
N ASP A 9 -6.94 -8.89 2.25
CA ASP A 9 -7.83 -8.69 1.10
C ASP A 9 -9.06 -7.84 1.46
N GLY A 10 -9.68 -8.11 2.61
CA GLY A 10 -10.76 -7.29 3.14
C GLY A 10 -10.34 -5.83 3.32
N LEU A 11 -9.18 -5.60 3.95
CA LEU A 11 -8.62 -4.27 4.17
C LEU A 11 -8.37 -3.53 2.85
N LYS A 12 -7.80 -4.18 1.83
CA LYS A 12 -7.61 -3.57 0.50
C LYS A 12 -8.93 -3.08 -0.08
N ASN A 13 -9.95 -3.93 -0.06
CA ASN A 13 -11.26 -3.60 -0.63
C ASN A 13 -11.90 -2.40 0.09
N ASP A 14 -11.79 -2.36 1.41
CA ASP A 14 -12.30 -1.25 2.21
C ASP A 14 -11.60 0.08 1.88
N VAL A 15 -10.28 0.07 1.72
CA VAL A 15 -9.49 1.25 1.31
C VAL A 15 -9.91 1.73 -0.08
N VAL A 16 -10.01 0.83 -1.06
CA VAL A 16 -10.43 1.18 -2.43
C VAL A 16 -11.83 1.79 -2.42
N ALA A 17 -12.77 1.15 -1.71
CA ALA A 17 -14.13 1.62 -1.64
C ALA A 17 -14.25 2.98 -0.92
N ALA A 18 -13.44 3.20 0.14
CA ALA A 18 -13.39 4.48 0.84
C ALA A 18 -12.89 5.62 -0.04
N ILE A 19 -11.81 5.40 -0.80
CA ILE A 19 -11.26 6.41 -1.74
C ILE A 19 -12.28 6.74 -2.82
N SER A 20 -12.93 5.73 -3.40
CA SER A 20 -13.97 5.92 -4.42
C SER A 20 -15.15 6.72 -3.88
N ARG A 21 -15.67 6.39 -2.69
CA ARG A 21 -16.77 7.14 -2.07
C ARG A 21 -16.40 8.59 -1.74
N ALA A 22 -15.19 8.82 -1.24
CA ALA A 22 -14.76 10.15 -0.81
C ALA A 22 -14.40 11.08 -1.98
N HIS A 23 -13.86 10.52 -3.07
CA HIS A 23 -13.22 11.32 -4.12
C HIS A 23 -13.69 11.01 -5.55
N GLY A 24 -14.54 10.00 -5.76
CA GLY A 24 -14.99 9.58 -7.10
C GLY A 24 -13.88 9.01 -7.98
N LEU A 25 -12.73 8.65 -7.41
CA LEU A 25 -11.58 8.14 -8.13
C LEU A 25 -11.50 6.61 -8.06
N GLN A 26 -11.04 5.99 -9.16
CA GLN A 26 -10.67 4.58 -9.17
C GLN A 26 -9.22 4.41 -8.73
N VAL A 27 -8.98 3.46 -7.83
CA VAL A 27 -7.63 3.11 -7.34
C VAL A 27 -7.07 2.02 -8.24
N ALA A 28 -5.90 2.25 -8.82
CA ALA A 28 -5.26 1.29 -9.72
C ALA A 28 -4.56 0.14 -8.98
N ASP A 29 -3.92 0.41 -7.84
CA ASP A 29 -3.29 -0.61 -6.99
C ASP A 29 -3.23 -0.14 -5.52
N VAL A 30 -3.28 -1.10 -4.60
CA VAL A 30 -3.05 -0.94 -3.15
C VAL A 30 -2.02 -1.98 -2.73
N VAL A 31 -0.83 -1.50 -2.34
CA VAL A 31 0.30 -2.34 -1.93
C VAL A 31 0.38 -2.35 -0.40
N LEU A 32 0.06 -3.48 0.23
CA LEU A 32 0.25 -3.65 1.68
C LEU A 32 1.67 -4.16 1.93
N VAL A 33 2.39 -3.46 2.82
CA VAL A 33 3.82 -3.71 3.09
C VAL A 33 4.09 -3.74 4.59
N GLU A 34 5.19 -4.37 5.00
CA GLU A 34 5.63 -4.37 6.39
C GLU A 34 5.86 -2.95 6.94
N ALA A 35 5.61 -2.76 8.23
CA ALA A 35 5.91 -1.51 8.89
C ALA A 35 7.41 -1.19 8.80
N GLY A 36 7.75 0.08 8.51
CA GLY A 36 9.13 0.53 8.33
C GLY A 36 9.74 0.29 6.95
N SER A 37 9.04 -0.40 6.04
CA SER A 37 9.52 -0.62 4.66
C SER A 37 9.34 0.58 3.73
N ILE A 38 8.51 1.56 4.11
CA ILE A 38 8.28 2.78 3.33
C ILE A 38 9.51 3.70 3.44
N PRO A 39 10.13 4.10 2.32
CA PRO A 39 11.26 5.04 2.33
C PRO A 39 10.94 6.35 3.06
N THR A 40 11.77 6.71 4.05
CA THR A 40 11.67 7.97 4.79
C THR A 40 12.97 8.78 4.75
N THR A 41 12.89 10.07 5.08
CA THR A 41 14.05 10.91 5.39
C THR A 41 14.52 10.64 6.81
N THR A 42 15.71 11.11 7.18
CA THR A 42 16.23 11.03 8.56
C THR A 42 15.28 11.64 9.60
N SER A 43 14.49 12.64 9.21
CA SER A 43 13.46 13.26 10.04
C SER A 43 12.11 12.53 10.06
N GLY A 44 11.99 11.37 9.40
CA GLY A 44 10.79 10.55 9.36
C GLY A 44 9.76 10.93 8.29
N LYS A 45 10.04 11.91 7.43
CA LYS A 45 9.11 12.28 6.35
C LYS A 45 9.15 11.25 5.23
N MET A 46 7.99 10.87 4.70
CA MET A 46 7.89 9.94 3.57
C MET A 46 8.61 10.49 2.32
N ARG A 47 9.50 9.70 1.74
CA ARG A 47 10.18 9.98 0.46
C ARG A 47 9.33 9.44 -0.70
N ARG A 48 8.26 10.17 -1.03
CA ARG A 48 7.26 9.74 -2.04
C ARG A 48 7.87 9.36 -3.40
N SER A 49 8.88 10.08 -3.88
CA SER A 49 9.55 9.76 -5.15
C SER A 49 10.27 8.42 -5.12
N ALA A 50 10.96 8.11 -4.01
CA ALA A 50 11.59 6.81 -3.82
C ALA A 50 10.55 5.68 -3.68
N CYS A 51 9.42 5.95 -3.01
CA CYS A 51 8.31 4.99 -2.94
C CYS A 51 7.76 4.69 -4.34
N ALA A 52 7.54 5.72 -5.16
CA ALA A 52 7.04 5.58 -6.53
C ALA A 52 8.01 4.81 -7.44
N GLU A 53 9.33 4.99 -7.24
CA GLU A 53 10.35 4.20 -7.95
C GLU A 53 10.32 2.73 -7.53
N GLN A 54 10.33 2.45 -6.22
CA GLN A 54 10.25 1.07 -5.70
C GLN A 54 8.97 0.36 -6.17
N TYR A 55 7.84 1.06 -6.19
CA TYR A 55 6.59 0.55 -6.75
C TYR A 55 6.74 0.16 -8.23
N ARG A 56 7.23 1.08 -9.07
CA ARG A 56 7.44 0.83 -10.50
C ARG A 56 8.43 -0.30 -10.78
N GLN A 57 9.42 -0.49 -9.90
CA GLN A 57 10.42 -1.55 -10.00
C GLN A 57 9.98 -2.87 -9.34
N GLY A 58 8.79 -2.95 -8.73
CA GLY A 58 8.31 -4.16 -8.05
C GLY A 58 9.12 -4.51 -6.79
N GLN A 59 9.71 -3.53 -6.12
CA GLN A 59 10.64 -3.73 -4.99
C GLN A 59 9.98 -3.79 -3.61
N PHE A 60 8.67 -3.56 -3.54
CA PHE A 60 7.93 -3.77 -2.29
C PHE A 60 7.61 -5.25 -2.10
N THR A 61 8.01 -5.82 -0.97
CA THR A 61 7.46 -7.09 -0.50
C THR A 61 6.00 -6.88 -0.12
N ARG A 62 5.09 -7.49 -0.87
CA ARG A 62 3.66 -7.42 -0.61
C ARG A 62 3.27 -8.43 0.47
N LEU A 63 2.50 -7.98 1.45
CA LEU A 63 1.95 -8.86 2.49
C LEU A 63 0.78 -9.72 1.99
N ASP A 64 0.24 -9.32 0.86
CA ASP A 64 -0.94 -9.85 0.21
C ASP A 64 -0.63 -10.76 -0.99
N ALA A 65 0.65 -11.16 -1.14
CA ALA A 65 1.11 -12.09 -2.17
C ALA A 65 0.92 -13.56 -1.75
#